data_AF-A0A7I8J6R6-F1
#
_entry.id   AF-A0A7I8J6R6-F1
#
_cell.length_a   1.000
_cell.length_b   1.000
_cell.length_c   1.000
_cell.angle_alpha   90.00
_cell.angle_beta   90.00
_cell.angle_gamma   90.00
#
_symmetry.space_group_name_H-M   'P 1'
#
loop_
_entity.id
_entity.type
_entity.pdbx_description
1 polymer ?
#
loop_
_entity_poly.entity_id
_entity_poly.type
_entity_poly.pdbx_seq_one_letter_code
_entity_poly.pdbx_strand_id
1 'polypeptide(L)'
;MGDGVLTKVIFFSWFFIQVLLSRNSSLETQIRRETEAAIRHLRSEAGACSCSRNAANECRECLLRGVTERLRDAGYNSAVCNSKWTTSSSIPKAGEHTYIDVVEAADGTKGPVRVVIEVCFRAEFEMARASEEYRRLVYRLPEVFVGKPEKLRGVIKTVCAAAKKCMEDNKMHMAPWRKSKYMQAKWLTPCEREPPRAALSPTEAAFSANRHRKPQASMLTFDLLDKLPGLHWPAVRVL
;
A
#
# COMPACT_ATOMS: atom_id res chain seq x y z
N MET A 1 32.04 19.15 3.06
CA MET A 1 31.70 18.84 4.47
C MET A 1 30.33 18.17 4.68
N GLY A 2 29.51 17.94 3.63
CA GLY A 2 28.18 17.32 3.77
C GLY A 2 28.13 15.79 3.75
N ASP A 3 29.08 15.12 3.08
CA ASP A 3 28.97 13.68 2.77
C ASP A 3 29.11 12.76 4.00
N GLY A 4 29.87 13.19 5.02
CA GLY A 4 30.12 12.39 6.23
C GLY A 4 28.90 12.27 7.17
N VAL A 5 28.01 13.25 7.18
CA VAL A 5 26.84 13.27 8.10
C VAL A 5 25.70 12.43 7.53
N LEU A 6 25.46 12.50 6.21
CA LEU A 6 24.47 11.65 5.54
C LEU A 6 24.84 10.17 5.65
N THR A 7 26.11 9.85 5.43
CA THR A 7 26.62 8.48 5.57
C THR A 7 26.39 7.93 6.98
N LYS A 8 26.66 8.71 8.03
CA LYS A 8 26.41 8.30 9.42
C LYS A 8 24.93 8.10 9.73
N VAL A 9 24.07 9.05 9.35
CA VAL A 9 22.62 8.94 9.62
C VAL A 9 22.01 7.75 8.89
N ILE A 10 22.39 7.51 7.63
CA ILE A 10 21.93 6.35 6.86
C ILE A 10 22.45 5.04 7.46
N PHE A 11 23.71 5.00 7.90
CA PHE A 11 24.28 3.83 8.56
C PHE A 11 23.57 3.47 9.87
N PHE A 12 23.35 4.46 10.75
CA PHE A 12 22.59 4.25 11.99
C PHE A 12 21.13 3.88 11.71
N SER A 13 20.50 4.53 10.74
CA SER A 13 19.13 4.21 10.31
C SER A 13 19.03 2.77 9.83
N TRP A 14 20.03 2.32 9.06
CA TRP A 14 20.10 0.94 8.60
C TRP A 14 20.20 -0.04 9.76
N PHE A 15 21.17 0.14 10.67
CA PHE A 15 21.34 -0.75 11.82
C PHE A 15 20.05 -0.82 12.65
N PHE A 16 19.42 0.32 12.91
CA PHE A 16 18.19 0.37 13.68
C PHE A 16 17.02 -0.33 12.98
N ILE A 17 16.85 -0.13 11.66
CA ILE A 17 15.83 -0.85 10.89
C ILE A 17 16.08 -2.35 10.95
N GLN A 18 17.33 -2.82 10.81
CA GLN A 18 17.66 -4.24 10.92
C GLN A 18 17.31 -4.80 12.30
N VAL A 19 17.65 -4.09 13.38
CA VAL A 19 17.29 -4.48 14.75
C VAL A 19 15.77 -4.53 14.95
N LEU A 20 15.02 -3.59 14.37
CA LEU A 20 13.56 -3.63 14.47
C LEU A 20 12.96 -4.80 13.67
N LEU A 21 13.47 -5.05 12.46
CA LEU A 21 12.95 -6.10 11.58
C LEU A 21 13.36 -7.51 12.01
N SER A 22 14.48 -7.67 12.75
CA SER A 22 14.92 -8.96 13.27
C SER A 22 14.09 -9.46 14.46
N ARG A 23 13.47 -8.55 15.22
CA ARG A 23 12.66 -8.88 16.41
C ARG A 23 11.27 -9.35 16.00
N ASN A 24 11.13 -10.62 15.62
CA ASN A 24 9.84 -11.22 15.25
C ASN A 24 9.32 -12.16 16.34
N SER A 25 8.04 -12.06 16.67
CA SER A 25 7.37 -13.12 17.43
C SER A 25 7.15 -14.37 16.57
N SER A 26 6.82 -15.49 17.20
CA SER A 26 6.39 -16.71 16.50
C SER A 26 5.22 -16.43 15.55
N LEU A 27 4.20 -15.71 16.04
CA LEU A 27 3.05 -15.28 15.25
C LEU A 27 3.44 -14.44 14.02
N GLU A 28 4.29 -13.42 14.17
CA GLU A 28 4.76 -12.59 13.05
C GLU A 28 5.52 -13.42 12.01
N THR A 29 6.30 -14.40 12.47
CA THR A 29 7.06 -15.30 11.60
C THR A 29 6.15 -16.23 10.80
N GLN A 30 5.12 -16.80 11.45
CA GLN A 30 4.16 -17.69 10.80
C GLN A 30 3.32 -16.92 9.77
N ILE A 31 2.74 -15.78 10.17
CA ILE A 31 1.96 -14.93 9.26
C ILE A 31 2.81 -14.48 8.06
N ARG A 32 4.10 -14.15 8.27
CA ARG A 32 5.00 -13.80 7.17
C ARG A 32 5.16 -14.94 6.18
N ARG A 33 5.43 -16.16 6.65
CA ARG A 33 5.59 -17.34 5.78
C ARG A 33 4.33 -17.59 4.95
N GLU A 34 3.16 -17.56 5.59
CA GLU A 34 1.87 -17.76 4.92
C GLU A 34 1.58 -16.65 3.91
N THR A 35 1.84 -15.39 4.27
CA THR A 35 1.69 -14.24 3.37
C THR A 35 2.59 -14.36 2.14
N GLU A 36 3.87 -14.71 2.33
CA GLU A 36 4.82 -14.87 1.24
C GLU A 36 4.51 -16.09 0.36
N ALA A 37 3.96 -17.17 0.93
CA ALA A 37 3.46 -18.31 0.17
C ALA A 37 2.22 -17.92 -0.66
N ALA A 38 1.27 -17.21 -0.05
CA ALA A 38 0.07 -16.71 -0.72
C ALA A 38 0.41 -15.80 -1.90
N ILE A 39 1.31 -14.82 -1.72
CA ILE A 39 1.73 -13.91 -2.79
C ILE A 39 2.40 -14.66 -3.94
N ARG A 40 3.27 -15.64 -3.66
CA ARG A 40 3.92 -16.45 -4.69
C ARG A 40 2.89 -17.24 -5.50
N HIS A 41 1.94 -17.87 -4.83
CA HIS A 41 0.89 -18.65 -5.47
C HIS A 41 -0.01 -17.79 -6.37
N LEU A 42 -0.49 -16.66 -5.85
CA LEU A 42 -1.37 -15.73 -6.58
C LEU A 42 -0.69 -15.11 -7.80
N ARG A 43 0.63 -14.89 -7.75
CA ARG A 43 1.40 -14.40 -8.90
C ARG A 43 1.64 -15.48 -9.96
N SER A 44 1.70 -16.75 -9.55
CA SER A 44 1.86 -17.89 -10.48
C SER A 44 0.55 -18.33 -11.11
N GLU A 45 -0.58 -18.14 -10.42
CA GLU A 45 -1.90 -18.37 -10.99
C GLU A 45 -2.22 -17.26 -11.99
N ALA A 46 -2.40 -17.61 -13.26
CA ALA A 46 -2.97 -16.70 -14.27
C ALA A 46 -4.50 -16.59 -14.04
N GLY A 47 -4.90 -15.91 -12.97
CA GLY A 47 -6.30 -15.65 -12.67
C GLY A 47 -6.75 -14.38 -13.35
N ALA A 48 -7.79 -14.41 -14.20
CA ALA A 48 -8.35 -13.20 -14.78
C ALA A 48 -8.99 -12.30 -13.70
N CYS A 49 -8.40 -11.14 -13.44
CA CYS A 49 -9.01 -10.06 -12.66
C CYS A 49 -10.10 -9.43 -13.52
N SER A 50 -11.33 -9.28 -13.01
CA SER A 50 -12.36 -8.44 -13.64
C SER A 50 -12.11 -6.94 -13.42
N CYS A 51 -10.94 -6.58 -12.88
CA CYS A 51 -10.56 -5.25 -12.47
C CYS A 51 -10.08 -4.50 -13.71
N SER A 52 -10.71 -3.38 -14.01
CA SER A 52 -10.54 -2.65 -15.27
C SER A 52 -9.17 -1.98 -15.47
N ARG A 53 -8.19 -2.26 -14.61
CA ARG A 53 -6.84 -1.68 -14.67
C ARG A 53 -5.80 -2.74 -14.28
N ASN A 54 -4.95 -3.06 -15.26
CA ASN A 54 -3.72 -3.88 -15.23
C ASN A 54 -3.88 -5.36 -15.55
N ALA A 55 -2.76 -5.95 -15.99
CA ALA A 55 -2.58 -7.38 -16.13
C ALA A 55 -2.97 -8.07 -14.81
N ALA A 56 -3.65 -9.20 -14.93
CA ALA A 56 -4.35 -9.88 -13.86
C ALA A 56 -3.48 -10.16 -12.61
N ASN A 57 -2.18 -10.36 -12.82
CA ASN A 57 -1.21 -10.76 -11.78
C ASN A 57 -0.62 -9.57 -11.00
N GLU A 58 -0.99 -8.33 -11.34
CA GLU A 58 -0.46 -7.10 -10.72
C GLU A 58 -1.55 -6.22 -10.07
N CYS A 59 -2.81 -6.65 -10.09
CA CYS A 59 -3.87 -5.89 -9.45
C CYS A 59 -3.72 -5.93 -7.92
N ARG A 60 -3.39 -4.78 -7.33
CA ARG A 60 -3.18 -4.65 -5.89
C ARG A 60 -4.41 -5.06 -5.07
N GLU A 61 -5.62 -4.68 -5.49
CA GLU A 61 -6.85 -5.02 -4.78
C GLU A 61 -7.10 -6.54 -4.76
N CYS A 62 -6.87 -7.23 -5.88
CA CYS A 62 -6.97 -8.69 -5.92
C CYS A 62 -5.87 -9.37 -5.11
N LEU A 63 -4.65 -8.84 -5.14
CA LEU A 63 -3.57 -9.35 -4.32
C LEU A 63 -3.91 -9.25 -2.84
N LEU A 64 -4.44 -8.10 -2.38
CA LEU A 64 -4.84 -7.94 -0.98
C LEU A 64 -5.92 -8.96 -0.60
N ARG A 65 -6.98 -9.05 -1.41
CA ARG A 65 -8.09 -9.97 -1.15
C ARG A 65 -7.65 -11.43 -1.16
N GLY A 66 -6.88 -11.85 -2.16
CA GLY A 66 -6.40 -13.23 -2.26
C GLY A 66 -5.47 -13.61 -1.11
N VAL A 67 -4.60 -12.69 -0.65
CA VAL A 67 -3.77 -12.93 0.54
C VAL A 67 -4.65 -13.04 1.78
N THR A 68 -5.63 -12.16 1.96
CA THR A 68 -6.59 -12.24 3.07
C THR A 68 -7.37 -13.55 3.08
N GLU A 69 -7.85 -14.02 1.93
CA GLU A 69 -8.57 -15.30 1.79
C GLU A 69 -7.66 -16.48 2.16
N ARG A 70 -6.44 -16.56 1.63
CA ARG A 70 -5.48 -17.64 1.97
C ARG A 70 -5.11 -17.65 3.45
N LEU A 71 -4.97 -16.48 4.08
CA LEU A 71 -4.75 -16.40 5.52
C LEU A 71 -5.97 -16.88 6.32
N ARG A 72 -7.20 -16.58 5.87
CA ARG A 72 -8.43 -17.09 6.49
C ARG A 72 -8.54 -18.61 6.37
N ASP A 73 -8.22 -19.16 5.20
CA ASP A 73 -8.19 -20.61 4.94
C ASP A 73 -7.17 -21.32 5.86
N ALA A 74 -6.07 -20.65 6.19
CA ALA A 74 -5.08 -21.10 7.17
C ALA A 74 -5.50 -20.89 8.64
N GLY A 75 -6.72 -20.38 8.90
CA GLY A 75 -7.28 -20.21 10.24
C GLY A 75 -7.03 -18.86 10.90
N TYR A 76 -6.47 -17.87 10.19
CA TYR A 76 -6.25 -16.54 10.74
C TYR A 76 -7.47 -15.64 10.62
N ASN A 77 -7.74 -14.84 11.66
CA ASN A 77 -8.66 -13.71 11.59
C ASN A 77 -8.00 -12.54 10.82
N SER A 78 -7.90 -12.71 9.51
CA SER A 78 -7.38 -11.70 8.58
C SER A 78 -8.50 -10.86 7.95
N ALA A 79 -8.21 -9.59 7.68
CA ALA A 79 -9.10 -8.71 6.92
C ALA A 79 -8.31 -7.69 6.09
N VAL A 80 -8.92 -7.25 4.98
CA VAL A 80 -8.49 -6.01 4.32
C VAL A 80 -8.96 -4.85 5.19
N CYS A 81 -8.05 -3.92 5.46
CA CYS A 81 -8.27 -2.73 6.25
C CYS A 81 -8.25 -1.50 5.36
N ASN A 82 -9.29 -0.67 5.44
CA ASN A 82 -9.33 0.65 4.83
C ASN A 82 -9.14 1.71 5.92
N SER A 83 -7.97 2.34 5.98
CA SER A 83 -7.74 3.50 6.84
C SER A 83 -8.09 4.77 6.09
N LYS A 84 -8.76 5.70 6.79
CA LYS A 84 -9.05 7.05 6.30
C LYS A 84 -8.67 8.04 7.37
N TRP A 85 -7.95 9.09 6.99
CA TRP A 85 -7.57 10.16 7.91
C TRP A 85 -7.93 11.52 7.33
N THR A 86 -8.32 12.43 8.22
CA THR A 86 -8.71 13.80 7.88
C THR A 86 -7.56 14.78 8.08
N THR A 87 -7.76 15.99 7.57
CA THR A 87 -6.81 17.10 7.78
C THR A 87 -6.71 17.44 9.26
N SER A 88 -5.50 17.69 9.73
CA SER A 88 -5.19 18.19 11.07
C SER A 88 -4.02 19.17 11.01
N SER A 89 -3.70 19.83 12.13
CA SER A 89 -2.54 20.72 12.25
C SER A 89 -1.22 20.07 11.83
N SER A 90 -1.14 18.73 11.87
CA SER A 90 0.07 17.97 11.57
C SER A 90 -0.02 17.08 10.33
N ILE A 91 -1.20 17.00 9.71
CA ILE A 91 -1.46 16.29 8.46
C ILE A 91 -2.28 17.25 7.58
N PRO A 92 -1.65 17.97 6.63
CA PRO A 92 -2.33 19.05 5.91
C PRO A 92 -3.31 18.57 4.83
N LYS A 93 -3.37 17.26 4.56
CA LYS A 93 -4.25 16.68 3.54
C LYS A 93 -4.83 15.36 4.04
N ALA A 94 -6.13 15.17 3.84
CA ALA A 94 -6.80 13.90 4.03
C ALA A 94 -6.28 12.83 3.06
N GLY A 95 -6.45 11.57 3.42
CA GLY A 95 -6.06 10.44 2.56
C GLY A 95 -6.68 9.15 3.04
N GLU A 96 -6.48 8.12 2.23
CA GLU A 96 -6.89 6.75 2.52
C GLU A 96 -5.79 5.76 2.13
N HIS A 97 -5.79 4.60 2.77
CA HIS A 97 -4.85 3.53 2.48
C HIS A 97 -5.48 2.17 2.75
N THR A 98 -5.27 1.22 1.84
CA THR A 98 -5.72 -0.16 2.03
C THR A 98 -4.54 -1.08 2.30
N TYR A 99 -4.68 -1.96 3.28
CA TYR A 99 -3.66 -2.92 3.70
C TYR A 99 -4.33 -4.15 4.32
N ILE A 100 -3.58 -5.10 4.86
CA ILE A 100 -4.17 -6.27 5.55
C ILE A 100 -3.78 -6.21 7.02
N ASP A 101 -4.68 -6.65 7.90
CA ASP A 101 -4.30 -7.02 9.26
C ASP A 101 -4.71 -8.45 9.61
N VAL A 102 -4.08 -8.96 10.66
CA VAL A 102 -4.46 -10.18 11.37
C VAL A 102 -4.63 -9.83 12.83
N VAL A 103 -5.73 -10.26 13.44
CA VAL A 103 -6.04 -10.00 14.85
C VAL A 103 -6.18 -11.32 15.59
N GLU A 104 -5.22 -11.61 16.46
CA GLU A 104 -5.33 -12.69 17.43
C GLU A 104 -6.13 -12.19 18.63
N ALA A 105 -7.17 -12.93 19.01
CA ALA A 105 -8.00 -12.59 20.15
C ALA A 105 -7.17 -12.59 21.44
N ALA A 106 -7.63 -11.85 22.45
CA ALA A 106 -7.03 -11.92 23.77
C ALA A 106 -7.15 -13.35 24.32
N ASP A 107 -6.04 -13.92 24.80
CA ASP A 107 -6.10 -14.97 25.80
C ASP A 107 -6.10 -14.30 27.18
N GLY A 108 -6.67 -14.92 28.22
CA GLY A 108 -6.94 -14.28 29.52
C GLY A 108 -5.76 -13.58 30.24
N THR A 109 -4.54 -13.62 29.69
CA THR A 109 -3.36 -12.93 30.22
C THR A 109 -2.82 -11.81 29.32
N LYS A 110 -3.23 -11.72 28.05
CA LYS A 110 -2.71 -10.74 27.09
C LYS A 110 -3.84 -10.11 26.28
N GLY A 111 -3.74 -8.80 26.07
CA GLY A 111 -4.63 -8.09 25.14
C GLY A 111 -4.53 -8.62 23.70
N PRO A 112 -5.51 -8.29 22.84
CA PRO A 112 -5.51 -8.77 21.46
C PRO A 112 -4.25 -8.34 20.72
N VAL A 113 -3.67 -9.25 19.93
CA VAL A 113 -2.45 -8.98 19.18
C VAL A 113 -2.80 -8.69 17.74
N ARG A 114 -2.44 -7.49 17.28
CA ARG A 114 -2.60 -7.06 15.90
C ARG A 114 -1.28 -7.15 15.13
N VAL A 115 -1.31 -7.75 13.95
CA VAL A 115 -0.20 -7.79 12.99
C VAL A 115 -0.64 -7.10 11.70
N VAL A 116 0.15 -6.13 11.25
CA VAL A 116 -0.07 -5.38 10.01
C VAL A 116 0.73 -6.00 8.88
N ILE A 117 0.10 -6.11 7.70
CA ILE A 117 0.70 -6.62 6.47
C ILE A 117 0.56 -5.55 5.37
N GLU A 118 1.70 -5.10 4.84
CA GLU A 118 1.76 -4.25 3.65
C GLU A 118 2.51 -4.98 2.54
N VAL A 119 1.82 -5.24 1.42
CA VAL A 119 2.33 -6.08 0.33
C VAL A 119 3.28 -5.34 -0.63
N CYS A 120 3.31 -4.00 -0.58
CA CYS A 120 4.19 -3.15 -1.38
C CYS A 120 4.94 -2.13 -0.51
N PHE A 121 5.49 -2.57 0.62
CA PHE A 121 6.00 -1.67 1.67
C PHE A 121 7.19 -0.83 1.23
N ARG A 122 8.10 -1.38 0.42
CA ARG A 122 9.26 -0.65 -0.08
C ARG A 122 8.86 0.57 -0.92
N ALA A 123 7.94 0.38 -1.86
CA ALA A 123 7.46 1.42 -2.78
C ALA A 123 6.88 2.64 -2.04
N GLU A 124 6.33 2.44 -0.85
CA GLU A 124 5.81 3.49 0.01
C GLU A 124 6.87 4.50 0.49
N PHE A 125 8.16 4.21 0.32
CA PHE A 125 9.26 5.08 0.72
C PHE A 125 10.16 5.52 -0.44
N GLU A 126 9.90 5.09 -1.67
CA GLU A 126 10.71 5.49 -2.81
C GLU A 126 10.55 6.98 -3.14
N MET A 127 11.65 7.64 -3.51
CA MET A 127 11.63 9.05 -3.92
C MET A 127 12.43 9.22 -5.21
N ALA A 128 11.82 9.87 -6.21
CA ALA A 128 12.45 10.11 -7.50
C ALA A 128 13.79 10.85 -7.37
N ARG A 129 13.84 11.89 -6.52
CA ARG A 129 15.03 12.72 -6.26
C ARG A 129 15.74 12.36 -4.96
N ALA A 130 15.79 11.07 -4.63
CA ALA A 130 16.60 10.56 -3.51
C ALA A 130 18.11 10.68 -3.78
N SER A 131 18.90 10.73 -2.71
CA SER A 131 20.34 10.42 -2.76
C SER A 131 20.55 8.91 -2.94
N GLU A 132 21.74 8.52 -3.35
CA GLU A 132 22.09 7.10 -3.54
C GLU A 132 22.07 6.34 -2.19
N GLU A 133 22.51 6.97 -1.12
CA GLU A 133 22.50 6.41 0.24
C GLU A 133 21.07 6.15 0.72
N TYR A 134 20.15 7.09 0.45
CA TYR A 134 18.74 6.88 0.77
C TYR A 134 18.12 5.75 -0.06
N ARG A 135 18.43 5.68 -1.36
CA ARG A 135 17.98 4.55 -2.21
C ARG A 135 18.45 3.21 -1.65
N ARG A 136 19.71 3.10 -1.24
CA ARG A 136 20.25 1.89 -0.59
C ARG A 136 19.54 1.55 0.72
N LEU A 137 19.17 2.55 1.51
CA LEU A 137 18.37 2.33 2.72
C LEU A 137 17.00 1.73 2.39
N VAL A 138 16.30 2.31 1.43
CA VAL A 138 14.96 1.85 0.99
C VAL A 138 15.03 0.45 0.37
N TYR A 139 16.05 0.15 -0.45
CA TYR A 139 16.23 -1.17 -1.05
C TYR A 139 16.40 -2.30 -0.01
N ARG A 140 16.85 -1.97 1.19
CA ARG A 140 16.98 -2.93 2.30
C ARG A 140 15.69 -3.14 3.09
N LEU A 141 14.66 -2.33 2.86
CA LEU A 141 13.33 -2.59 3.41
C LEU A 141 12.75 -3.86 2.78
N PRO A 142 11.93 -4.61 3.53
CA PRO A 142 11.25 -5.76 2.97
C PRO A 142 10.22 -5.28 1.94
N GLU A 143 10.07 -6.03 0.85
CA GLU A 143 9.01 -5.81 -0.14
C GLU A 143 7.63 -5.94 0.52
N VAL A 144 7.49 -6.97 1.37
CA VAL A 144 6.31 -7.26 2.18
C VAL A 144 6.63 -7.02 3.65
N PHE A 145 6.01 -6.01 4.24
CA PHE A 145 6.10 -5.80 5.68
C PHE A 145 5.08 -6.68 6.38
N VAL A 146 5.52 -7.42 7.41
CA VAL A 146 4.66 -8.14 8.34
C VAL A 146 5.17 -7.85 9.75
N GLY A 147 4.33 -7.21 10.56
CA GLY A 147 4.67 -7.00 11.96
C GLY A 147 3.71 -6.14 12.77
N LYS A 148 3.97 -6.05 14.07
CA LYS A 148 3.14 -5.29 15.01
C LYS A 148 3.18 -3.78 14.75
N PRO A 149 2.12 -3.03 15.12
CA PRO A 149 2.06 -1.57 15.00
C PRO A 149 3.28 -0.82 15.58
N GLU A 150 3.85 -1.32 16.68
CA GLU A 150 5.01 -0.74 17.36
C GLU A 150 6.26 -0.79 16.48
N LYS A 151 6.49 -1.97 15.87
CA LYS A 151 7.59 -2.21 14.94
C LYS A 151 7.44 -1.33 13.71
N LEU A 152 6.24 -1.31 13.12
CA LEU A 152 5.92 -0.50 11.95
C LEU A 152 6.16 0.99 12.22
N ARG A 153 5.69 1.50 13.37
CA ARG A 153 5.91 2.88 13.82
C ARG A 153 7.40 3.21 13.92
N GLY A 154 8.20 2.31 14.48
CA GLY A 154 9.65 2.46 14.56
C GLY A 154 10.29 2.59 13.18
N VAL A 155 9.98 1.66 12.27
CA VAL A 155 10.50 1.68 10.89
C VAL A 155 10.10 2.96 10.16
N ILE A 156 8.81 3.34 10.21
CA ILE A 156 8.31 4.56 9.56
C ILE A 156 9.06 5.80 10.06
N LYS A 157 9.23 5.94 11.38
CA LYS A 157 9.94 7.10 11.97
C LYS A 157 11.38 7.17 11.45
N THR A 158 12.09 6.04 11.45
CA THR A 158 13.49 5.99 11.01
C THR A 158 13.63 6.32 9.52
N VAL A 159 12.83 5.68 8.66
CA VAL A 159 12.91 5.92 7.20
C VAL A 159 12.47 7.35 6.86
N CYS A 160 11.46 7.90 7.53
CA CYS A 160 11.03 9.29 7.30
C CYS A 160 12.08 10.31 7.78
N ALA A 161 12.82 10.02 8.86
CA ALA A 161 13.91 10.88 9.30
C ALA A 161 15.06 10.88 8.30
N ALA A 162 15.44 9.72 7.78
CA ALA A 162 16.42 9.59 6.70
C ALA A 162 15.96 10.31 5.42
N ALA A 163 14.67 10.19 5.07
CA ALA A 163 14.08 10.87 3.92
C ALA A 163 14.14 12.38 4.10
N LYS A 164 13.76 12.90 5.27
CA LYS A 164 13.84 14.34 5.59
C LYS A 164 15.26 14.85 5.39
N LYS A 165 16.26 14.15 5.95
CA LYS A 165 17.67 14.52 5.79
C LYS A 165 18.12 14.52 4.34
N CYS A 166 17.76 13.48 3.58
CA CYS A 166 18.05 13.39 2.15
C CYS A 166 17.48 14.59 1.38
N MET A 167 16.26 15.03 1.70
CA MET A 167 15.64 16.18 1.05
C MET A 167 16.34 17.49 1.43
N GLU A 168 16.73 17.66 2.70
CA GLU A 168 17.49 18.82 3.18
C GLU A 168 18.86 18.93 2.49
N ASP A 169 19.61 17.82 2.43
CA ASP A 169 20.92 17.77 1.77
C ASP A 169 20.79 18.07 0.26
N ASN A 170 19.68 17.65 -0.37
CA ASN A 170 19.34 17.98 -1.76
C ASN A 170 18.73 19.37 -1.96
N LYS A 171 18.63 20.20 -0.91
CA LYS A 171 17.99 21.53 -0.92
C LYS A 171 16.55 21.51 -1.46
N MET A 172 15.80 20.48 -1.09
CA MET A 172 14.42 20.26 -1.52
C MET A 172 13.47 20.19 -0.33
N HIS A 173 12.23 20.63 -0.53
CA HIS A 173 11.17 20.42 0.45
C HIS A 173 10.62 18.99 0.41
N MET A 174 10.43 18.41 1.60
CA MET A 174 9.78 17.12 1.76
C MET A 174 8.26 17.27 1.61
N ALA A 175 7.69 16.54 0.64
CA ALA A 175 6.25 16.53 0.43
C ALA A 175 5.49 16.06 1.68
N PRO A 176 4.30 16.62 1.97
CA PRO A 176 3.54 16.29 3.19
C PRO A 176 3.27 14.80 3.38
N TRP A 177 2.98 14.07 2.29
CA TRP A 177 2.68 12.63 2.35
C TRP A 177 3.89 11.75 2.69
N ARG A 178 5.11 12.28 2.61
CA ARG A 178 6.32 11.57 3.03
C ARG A 178 6.68 11.85 4.49
N LYS A 179 6.01 12.81 5.15
CA LYS A 179 6.26 13.11 6.56
C LYS A 179 5.77 11.97 7.46
N SER A 180 6.50 11.75 8.56
CA SER A 180 6.26 10.60 9.44
C SER A 180 4.83 10.50 9.97
N LYS A 181 4.16 11.60 10.30
CA LYS A 181 2.78 11.58 10.79
C LYS A 181 1.79 11.13 9.72
N TYR A 182 1.96 11.60 8.48
CA TYR A 182 1.13 11.16 7.35
C TYR A 182 1.36 9.68 7.06
N MET A 183 2.63 9.24 7.03
CA MET A 183 2.96 7.83 6.82
C MET A 183 2.43 6.94 7.93
N GLN A 184 2.49 7.35 9.20
CA GLN A 184 1.88 6.61 10.30
C GLN A 184 0.35 6.50 10.15
N ALA A 185 -0.31 7.53 9.63
CA ALA A 185 -1.76 7.51 9.44
C ALA A 185 -2.23 6.39 8.50
N LYS A 186 -1.42 6.01 7.51
CA LYS A 186 -1.76 4.91 6.59
C LYS A 186 -2.10 3.59 7.29
N TRP A 187 -1.43 3.26 8.40
CA TRP A 187 -1.56 1.94 9.03
C TRP A 187 -1.96 1.98 10.51
N LEU A 188 -1.81 3.14 11.17
CA LEU A 188 -1.95 3.28 12.63
C LEU A 188 -3.19 4.07 13.07
N THR A 189 -3.93 4.69 12.15
CA THR A 189 -5.26 5.22 12.48
C THR A 189 -6.30 4.10 12.50
N PRO A 190 -7.44 4.31 13.16
CA PRO A 190 -8.58 3.42 13.02
C PRO A 190 -8.88 3.14 11.54
N CYS A 191 -9.25 1.89 11.26
CA CYS A 191 -9.58 1.42 9.92
C CYS A 191 -10.87 0.62 9.95
N GLU A 192 -11.60 0.64 8.85
CA GLU A 192 -12.70 -0.26 8.59
C GLU A 192 -12.12 -1.61 8.14
N ARG A 193 -12.51 -2.71 8.81
CA ARG A 193 -12.11 -4.06 8.43
C ARG A 193 -13.20 -4.66 7.54
N GLU A 194 -12.85 -5.07 6.33
CA GLU A 194 -13.79 -5.72 5.43
C GLU A 194 -14.24 -7.07 6.03
N PRO A 195 -15.55 -7.32 6.12
CA PRO A 195 -16.05 -8.58 6.64
C PRO A 195 -15.61 -9.75 5.76
N PRO A 196 -15.55 -10.98 6.29
CA PRO A 196 -15.45 -12.16 5.46
C PRO A 196 -16.55 -12.14 4.41
N ARG A 197 -16.20 -12.42 3.16
CA ARG A 197 -17.20 -12.52 2.10
C ARG A 197 -18.07 -13.73 2.43
N ALA A 198 -19.35 -13.49 2.69
CA ALA A 198 -20.30 -14.59 2.78
C ALA A 198 -20.21 -15.38 1.46
N ALA A 199 -20.13 -16.71 1.55
CA ALA A 199 -20.27 -17.55 0.37
C ALA A 199 -21.61 -17.18 -0.27
N LEU A 200 -21.56 -16.55 -1.45
CA LEU A 200 -22.78 -16.20 -2.17
C LEU A 200 -23.54 -17.52 -2.38
N SER A 201 -24.75 -17.61 -1.85
CA SER A 201 -25.68 -18.63 -2.30
C SER A 201 -25.92 -18.42 -3.81
N PRO A 202 -26.09 -19.50 -4.60
CA PRO A 202 -26.19 -19.40 -6.07
C PRO A 202 -27.28 -18.46 -6.59
N THR A 203 -28.23 -18.07 -5.73
CA THR A 203 -29.40 -17.24 -6.05
C THR A 203 -29.13 -15.73 -6.07
N GLU A 204 -28.04 -15.22 -5.48
CA GLU A 204 -27.79 -13.76 -5.43
C GLU A 204 -26.88 -13.23 -6.56
N ALA A 205 -26.16 -14.12 -7.25
CA ALA A 205 -25.28 -13.75 -8.37
C ALA A 205 -26.02 -13.09 -9.55
N ALA A 206 -27.31 -13.39 -9.72
CA ALA A 206 -28.14 -12.83 -10.80
C ALA A 206 -28.55 -11.37 -10.55
N PHE A 207 -28.65 -10.90 -9.29
CA PHE A 207 -29.15 -9.56 -8.98
C PHE A 207 -28.07 -8.48 -8.93
N SER A 208 -26.79 -8.84 -8.75
CA SER A 208 -25.69 -7.86 -8.74
C SER A 208 -25.14 -7.52 -10.14
N ALA A 209 -25.36 -8.37 -11.15
CA ALA A 209 -24.90 -8.11 -12.52
C ALA A 209 -25.59 -6.88 -13.17
N ASN A 210 -26.72 -6.43 -12.62
CA ASN A 210 -27.55 -5.38 -13.21
C ASN A 210 -27.37 -3.98 -12.61
N ARG A 211 -26.40 -3.77 -11.69
CA ARG A 211 -25.98 -2.40 -11.34
C ARG A 211 -24.86 -1.96 -12.26
N HIS A 212 -25.23 -1.63 -13.50
CA HIS A 212 -24.41 -0.76 -14.34
C HIS A 212 -24.13 0.52 -13.54
N ARG A 213 -22.88 0.68 -13.09
CA ARG A 213 -22.38 1.98 -12.63
C ARG A 213 -22.48 2.91 -13.85
N LYS A 214 -23.42 3.87 -13.80
CA LYS A 214 -23.40 5.02 -14.72
C LYS A 214 -22.00 5.63 -14.64
N PRO A 215 -21.30 5.84 -15.78
CA PRO A 215 -20.09 6.62 -15.77
C PRO A 215 -20.47 8.05 -15.39
N GLN A 216 -20.06 8.52 -14.22
CA GLN A 216 -20.02 9.96 -13.96
C GLN A 216 -18.83 10.50 -14.75
N ALA A 217 -19.11 10.95 -15.98
CA ALA A 217 -18.21 11.82 -16.70
C ALA A 217 -18.06 13.11 -15.90
N SER A 218 -16.81 13.49 -15.62
CA SER A 218 -16.43 14.79 -15.07
C SER A 218 -17.00 15.90 -15.94
N MET A 219 -17.67 16.88 -15.34
CA MET A 219 -18.30 18.04 -15.98
C MET A 219 -17.30 19.09 -16.52
N LEU A 220 -16.07 18.69 -16.88
CA LEU A 220 -15.01 19.61 -17.31
C LEU A 220 -14.39 19.26 -18.68
N THR A 221 -15.14 18.69 -19.61
CA THR A 221 -14.72 18.62 -21.03
C THR A 221 -15.93 18.53 -21.98
N PHE A 222 -16.90 19.43 -21.83
CA PHE A 222 -17.89 19.63 -22.89
C PHE A 222 -18.01 21.12 -23.17
N ASP A 223 -17.25 21.57 -24.16
CA ASP A 223 -17.60 22.64 -25.11
C ASP A 223 -16.35 22.99 -25.91
N LEU A 224 -16.09 22.25 -26.99
CA LEU A 224 -15.23 22.75 -28.08
C LEU A 224 -15.35 21.95 -29.40
N LEU A 225 -16.48 21.28 -29.65
CA LEU A 225 -16.76 20.69 -30.97
C LEU A 225 -18.26 20.72 -31.26
N ASP A 226 -18.82 21.92 -31.46
CA ASP A 226 -20.16 22.04 -32.05
C ASP A 226 -20.37 23.26 -32.95
N LYS A 227 -19.29 23.95 -33.38
CA LYS A 227 -19.41 25.03 -34.37
C LYS A 227 -18.21 25.13 -35.30
N LEU A 228 -18.08 24.23 -36.27
CA LEU A 228 -17.53 24.55 -37.60
C LEU A 228 -18.01 23.51 -38.64
N PRO A 229 -18.84 23.87 -39.63
CA PRO A 229 -19.18 23.00 -40.74
C PRO A 229 -18.08 23.01 -41.82
N GLY A 230 -17.73 21.81 -42.30
CA GLY A 230 -17.21 21.59 -43.65
C GLY A 230 -15.71 21.74 -43.87
N LEU A 231 -14.96 20.63 -43.76
CA LEU A 231 -13.79 20.38 -44.60
C LEU A 231 -13.76 18.89 -45.01
N HIS A 232 -14.11 18.66 -46.26
CA HIS A 232 -13.84 17.42 -46.99
C HIS A 232 -12.33 17.32 -47.25
N TRP A 233 -11.73 16.18 -46.97
CA TRP A 233 -10.42 15.82 -47.52
C TRP A 233 -10.49 14.45 -48.21
N PRO A 234 -10.06 14.33 -49.47
CA PRO A 234 -10.05 13.06 -50.18
C PRO A 234 -8.87 12.20 -49.72
N ALA A 235 -9.09 10.89 -49.68
CA ALA A 235 -8.09 9.89 -49.39
C ALA A 235 -7.01 9.86 -50.47
N VAL A 236 -5.75 9.99 -50.08
CA VAL A 236 -4.58 9.72 -50.94
C VAL A 236 -4.16 8.27 -50.72
N ARG A 237 -4.21 7.45 -51.77
CA ARG A 237 -3.46 6.18 -51.82
C ARG A 237 -2.03 6.48 -52.20
N VAL A 238 -1.09 5.87 -51.49
CA VAL A 238 0.31 5.76 -51.90
C VAL A 238 0.54 4.32 -52.35
N LEU A 239 1.08 4.19 -53.57
CA LEU A 239 1.53 2.94 -54.19
C LEU A 239 2.76 2.38 -53.48
#